data_AF-A0A7W1IY17-F1
#
_entry.id   AF-A0A7W1IY17-F1
#
_cell.length_a   1.000
_cell.length_b   1.000
_cell.length_c   1.000
_cell.angle_alpha   90.00
_cell.angle_beta   90.00
_cell.angle_gamma   90.00
#
_symmetry.space_group_name_H-M   'P 1'
#
loop_
_entity.id
_entity.type
_entity.pdbx_description
1 polymer ?
#
loop_
_entity_poly.entity_id
_entity_poly.type
_entity_poly.pdbx_seq_one_letter_code
_entity_poly.pdbx_strand_id
1 'polypeptide(L)' 'DFRRDYENIRAKGVNFVREPKTEDYGTVAVFEDLYGNLWDLVEFKDT' A
#
# COMPACT_ATOMS: atom_id res chain seq x y z
N ASP A 1 3.40 -9.58 5.07
CA ASP A 1 4.03 -8.54 5.90
C ASP A 1 3.94 -7.25 5.11
N PHE A 2 2.87 -6.52 5.39
CA PHE A 2 2.53 -5.26 4.76
C PHE A 2 3.72 -4.30 4.69
N ARG A 3 4.50 -4.21 5.78
CA ARG A 3 5.59 -3.23 5.87
C ARG A 3 6.73 -3.57 4.93
N ARG A 4 7.05 -4.86 4.78
CA ARG A 4 8.08 -5.31 3.84
C ARG A 4 7.70 -4.96 2.39
N ASP A 5 6.45 -5.22 2.01
CA ASP A 5 5.98 -4.95 0.64
C ASP A 5 5.88 -3.45 0.38
N TYR A 6 5.39 -2.67 1.34
CA TYR A 6 5.36 -1.22 1.29
C TYR A 6 6.76 -0.61 1.07
N GLU A 7 7.76 -1.00 1.87
CA GLU A 7 9.13 -0.48 1.72
C GLU A 7 9.76 -0.91 0.38
N ASN A 8 9.50 -2.15 -0.10
CA ASN A 8 9.98 -2.61 -1.39
C ASN A 8 9.39 -1.79 -2.56
N ILE A 9 8.11 -1.44 -2.49
CA ILE A 9 7.43 -0.62 -3.49
C ILE A 9 7.95 0.81 -3.45
N ARG A 10 8.08 1.37 -2.24
CA ARG A 10 8.63 2.71 -2.01
C ARG A 10 10.08 2.83 -2.49
N ALA A 11 10.91 1.84 -2.24
CA ALA A 11 12.30 1.80 -2.69
C ALA A 11 12.45 1.75 -4.22
N LYS A 12 11.42 1.32 -4.94
CA LYS A 12 11.36 1.36 -6.42
C LYS A 12 10.98 2.74 -6.97
N GLY A 13 10.75 3.74 -6.10
CA GLY A 13 10.37 5.09 -6.50
C GLY A 13 8.89 5.25 -6.86
N VAL A 14 8.04 4.31 -6.41
CA VAL A 14 6.59 4.41 -6.60
C VAL A 14 6.02 5.46 -5.64
N ASN A 15 5.13 6.30 -6.16
CA ASN A 15 4.49 7.37 -5.40
C ASN A 15 3.28 6.82 -4.62
N PHE A 16 3.33 6.94 -3.30
CA PHE A 16 2.17 6.66 -2.45
C PHE A 16 1.30 7.90 -2.33
N VAL A 17 0.06 7.81 -2.79
CA VAL A 17 -0.96 8.86 -2.69
C VAL A 17 -1.61 8.84 -1.30
N ARG A 18 -1.67 7.65 -0.68
CA ARG A 18 -2.15 7.47 0.68
C ARG A 18 -1.18 6.57 1.45
N GLU A 19 -0.64 7.12 2.52
CA GLU A 19 0.18 6.39 3.47
C GLU A 19 -0.59 5.23 4.11
N PRO A 20 0.11 4.20 4.62
CA PRO A 20 -0.50 3.08 5.32
C PRO A 20 -1.47 3.52 6.42
N LYS A 21 -2.71 3.06 6.34
CA LYS A 21 -3.76 3.29 7.33
C LYS A 21 -4.36 1.98 7.78
N THR A 22 -4.47 1.81 9.09
CA THR A 22 -5.19 0.69 9.69
C THR A 22 -6.69 0.98 9.66
N GLU A 23 -7.45 0.04 9.12
CA GLU A 23 -8.90 0.01 9.10
C GLU A 23 -9.38 -1.25 9.86
N ASP A 24 -10.70 -1.43 9.97
CA ASP A 24 -11.28 -2.57 10.67
C ASP A 24 -10.88 -3.91 10.02
N TYR A 25 -10.85 -3.95 8.68
CA TYR A 25 -10.56 -5.14 7.89
C TYR A 25 -9.06 -5.45 7.69
N GLY A 26 -8.15 -4.51 8.00
CA GLY A 26 -6.76 -4.66 7.59
C GLY A 26 -5.97 -3.36 7.59
N THR A 27 -4.73 -3.42 7.11
CA THR A 27 -3.92 -2.24 6.80
C THR A 27 -3.93 -2.01 5.30
N VAL A 28 -4.16 -0.76 4.87
CA VAL A 28 -4.24 -0.37 3.46
C VAL A 28 -3.36 0.84 3.15
N ALA A 29 -2.68 0.84 2.01
CA ALA A 29 -2.00 2.01 1.42
C ALA A 29 -2.37 2.12 -0.07
N VAL A 30 -2.33 3.33 -0.61
CA VAL A 30 -2.69 3.58 -2.01
C VAL A 30 -1.50 4.21 -2.73
N PHE A 31 -1.14 3.67 -3.88
CA PHE A 31 -0.07 4.19 -4.73
C PHE A 31 -0.53 4.37 -6.17
N GLU A 32 0.15 5.27 -6.89
CA GLU A 32 -0.06 5.47 -8.33
C GLU A 32 0.99 4.71 -9.16
N ASP A 33 0.57 4.12 -10.27
CA ASP A 33 1.48 3.59 -11.29
C ASP A 33 1.91 4.68 -12.29
N LEU A 34 2.79 4.31 -13.24
CA LEU A 34 3.31 5.23 -14.26
C LEU A 34 2.24 5.79 -15.21
N TYR A 35 1.05 5.20 -15.23
CA TYR A 35 -0.08 5.61 -16.05
C TYR A 35 -1.13 6.40 -15.23
N GLY A 36 -0.87 6.63 -13.95
CA GLY A 36 -1.77 7.31 -13.03
C GLY A 36 -2.90 6.43 -12.49
N ASN A 37 -2.84 5.11 -12.66
CA ASN A 37 -3.82 4.23 -12.03
C ASN A 37 -3.52 4.10 -10.53
N LEU A 38 -4.57 4.12 -9.73
CA LEU A 38 -4.47 3.95 -8.28
C LEU A 38 -4.60 2.47 -7.92
N TRP A 39 -3.67 2.00 -7.10
CA TRP A 39 -3.60 0.63 -6.62
C TRP A 39 -3.59 0.59 -5.10
N ASP A 40 -4.39 -0.31 -4.55
CA ASP A 40 -4.45 -0.57 -3.11
C ASP A 40 -3.51 -1.73 -2.76
N LEU A 41 -2.54 -1.45 -1.88
CA LEU A 41 -1.82 -2.46 -1.14
C LEU A 41 -2.61 -2.74 0.14
N VAL A 42 -3.10 -3.96 0.33
CA VAL A 42 -3.88 -4.35 1.51
C VAL A 42 -3.33 -5.62 2.15
N GLU A 43 -3.23 -5.61 3.48
CA GLU A 43 -3.04 -6.80 4.29
C GLU A 43 -4.26 -6.95 5.21
N PHE A 44 -5.02 -8.01 5.00
CA PHE A 44 -6.21 -8.31 5.81
C PHE A 44 -5.80 -8.78 7.20
N LYS A 45 -6.58 -8.42 8.22
CA LYS A 45 -6.43 -9.04 9.53
C LYS A 45 -6.87 -10.50 9.43
N ASP A 46 -6.03 -11.40 9.93
CA ASP A 46 -6.47 -12.77 10.20
C ASP A 46 -7.59 -12.72 11.24
N THR A 47 -8.67 -13.47 10.98
CA THR A 47 -9.90 -13.48 11.78
C THR A 47 -9.79 -14.45 12.95
#